data_AF-A0A8S2YMX3-F1
#
_entry.id   AF-A0A8S2YMX3-F1
#
_cell.length_a   1.000
_cell.length_b   1.000
_cell.length_c   1.000
_cell.angle_alpha   90.00
_cell.angle_beta   90.00
_cell.angle_gamma   90.00
#
_symmetry.space_group_name_H-M   'P 1'
#
loop_
_entity.id
_entity.type
_entity.pdbx_description
1 polymer ?
#
loop_
_entity_poly.entity_id
_entity_poly.type
_entity_poly.pdbx_seq_one_letter_code
_entity_poly.pdbx_strand_id
1 'polypeptide(L)' 'APFILNKEKKFAVINGRDIVCECTVDAFPKPEISWYAPNGQRLSSFTEENSLNATVIVSQLHRK' A
#
# COMPACT_ATOMS: atom_id res chain seq x y z
N ALA A 1 -12.73 -9.55 -12.66
CA ALA A 1 -12.74 -9.03 -11.27
C ALA A 1 -11.29 -8.80 -10.86
N PRO A 2 -10.97 -7.80 -10.04
CA PRO A 2 -9.60 -7.54 -9.60
C PRO A 2 -9.13 -8.59 -8.59
N PHE A 3 -7.89 -9.05 -8.71
CA PHE A 3 -7.26 -9.99 -7.78
C PHE A 3 -5.94 -9.43 -7.25
N ILE A 4 -5.79 -9.39 -5.93
CA ILE A 4 -4.52 -9.02 -5.28
C ILE A 4 -3.59 -10.23 -5.32
N LEU A 5 -2.45 -10.09 -5.99
CA LEU A 5 -1.48 -11.18 -6.15
C LEU A 5 -0.61 -11.36 -4.89
N ASN A 6 -0.33 -10.28 -4.17
CA ASN A 6 0.62 -10.25 -3.04
C ASN A 6 -0.08 -9.93 -1.69
N LYS A 7 -1.00 -10.80 -1.28
CA LYS A 7 -1.85 -10.61 -0.08
C LYS A 7 -1.15 -10.57 1.29
N GLU A 8 0.03 -11.17 1.43
CA GLU A 8 0.67 -11.39 2.72
C GLU A 8 2.13 -10.93 2.69
N LYS A 9 2.38 -9.70 3.12
CA LYS A 9 3.72 -9.11 3.24
C LYS A 9 3.92 -8.60 4.66
N LYS A 10 4.91 -9.14 5.38
CA LYS A 10 5.30 -8.67 6.72
C LYS A 10 6.44 -7.68 6.60
N PHE A 11 6.34 -6.56 7.30
CA PHE A 11 7.36 -5.52 7.30
C PHE A 11 7.96 -5.39 8.69
N ALA A 12 9.29 -5.37 8.78
CA ALA A 12 9.99 -4.89 9.96
C ALA A 12 10.15 -3.36 9.81
N VAL A 13 9.57 -2.60 10.72
CA VAL A 13 9.50 -1.14 10.63
C VAL A 13 10.43 -0.52 11.67
N ILE A 14 11.19 0.49 11.26
CA ILE A 14 11.97 1.35 12.16
C ILE A 14 11.18 2.63 12.38
N ASN A 15 11.00 3.03 13.64
CA ASN A 15 10.29 4.26 13.96
C ASN A 15 10.98 5.47 13.30
N GLY A 16 10.20 6.38 12.72
CA GLY A 16 10.68 7.55 11.99
C GLY A 16 11.24 7.27 10.59
N ARG A 17 11.18 6.02 10.10
CA ARG A 17 11.52 5.68 8.71
C ARG A 17 10.28 5.34 7.91
N ASP A 18 10.35 5.65 6.63
CA ASP A 18 9.31 5.29 5.68
C ASP A 18 9.38 3.80 5.35
N ILE A 19 8.21 3.22 5.04
CA ILE A 19 8.09 1.86 4.53
C ILE A 19 7.38 1.87 3.18
N VAL A 20 7.76 0.92 2.32
CA VAL A 20 7.16 0.70 1.01
C VAL A 20 6.24 -0.51 1.07
N CYS A 21 4.93 -0.25 1.04
CA CYS A 21 3.92 -1.30 0.91
C CYS A 21 3.53 -1.44 -0.56
N GLU A 22 3.97 -2.54 -1.18
CA GLU A 22 3.66 -2.85 -2.57
C GLU A 22 2.35 -3.65 -2.65
N CYS A 23 1.44 -3.27 -3.53
CA CYS A 23 0.26 -4.04 -3.92
C CYS A 23 0.27 -4.24 -5.43
N THR A 24 0.22 -5.50 -5.84
CA THR A 24 0.12 -5.90 -7.25
C THR A 24 -1.27 -6.45 -7.48
N VAL A 25 -1.99 -5.85 -8.43
CA VAL A 25 -3.37 -6.20 -8.75
C VAL A 25 -3.45 -6.65 -10.20
N ASP A 26 -3.99 -7.85 -10.43
CA ASP A 26 -4.38 -8.31 -11.75
C ASP A 26 -5.83 -7.90 -12.01
N ALA A 27 -6.03 -6.96 -12.94
CA ALA A 27 -7.34 -6.44 -13.30
C ALA A 27 -7.33 -5.81 -14.69
N PHE A 28 -8.40 -6.05 -15.45
CA PHE A 28 -8.69 -5.36 -16.69
C PHE A 28 -10.16 -4.88 -16.68
N PRO A 29 -10.44 -3.60 -16.99
CA PRO A 29 -9.49 -2.50 -17.25
C PRO A 29 -8.70 -2.11 -15.98
N LYS A 30 -7.72 -1.18 -16.12
CA LYS A 30 -6.86 -0.72 -15.01
C LYS A 30 -7.71 -0.36 -13.77
N PRO A 31 -7.40 -0.91 -12.58
CA PRO A 31 -8.19 -0.69 -11.38
C PRO A 31 -7.84 0.65 -10.72
N GLU A 32 -8.75 1.15 -9.88
CA GLU A 32 -8.45 2.18 -8.88
C GLU A 32 -7.94 1.51 -7.60
N ILE A 33 -6.81 1.97 -7.07
CA ILE A 33 -6.19 1.41 -5.86
C ILE A 33 -6.37 2.40 -4.71
N SER A 34 -6.84 1.90 -3.56
CA SER A 34 -6.99 2.69 -2.33
C SER A 34 -6.39 1.94 -1.15
N TRP A 35 -5.73 2.67 -0.27
CA TRP A 35 -5.06 2.13 0.90
C TRP A 35 -5.67 2.64 2.18
N TYR A 36 -5.75 1.78 3.19
CA TYR A 36 -6.36 2.08 4.48
C TYR A 36 -5.39 1.71 5.60
N ALA A 37 -5.28 2.61 6.59
CA ALA A 37 -4.59 2.31 7.83
C ALA A 37 -5.41 1.29 8.65
N PRO A 38 -4.80 0.60 9.63
CA PRO A 38 -5.50 -0.38 10.47
C PRO A 38 -6.70 0.18 11.24
N ASN A 39 -6.76 1.50 11.43
CA ASN A 39 -7.90 2.21 12.02
C ASN A 39 -9.05 2.48 11.03
N GLY A 40 -8.95 2.01 9.78
CA GLY A 40 -9.93 2.23 8.72
C GLY A 40 -9.82 3.58 8.00
N GLN A 41 -8.83 4.41 8.35
CA GLN A 41 -8.63 5.71 7.69
C GLN A 41 -7.98 5.51 6.32
N ARG A 42 -8.56 6.11 5.27
CA ARG A 42 -7.97 6.11 3.93
C ARG A 42 -6.68 6.94 3.91
N LEU A 43 -5.60 6.36 3.43
CA LEU A 43 -4.32 7.04 3.24
C LEU A 43 -4.38 7.84 1.93
N SER A 44 -4.00 9.12 2.01
CA SER A 44 -3.97 10.03 0.86
C SER A 44 -2.61 10.16 0.19
N SER A 45 -1.54 9.67 0.84
CA SER A 45 -0.18 9.71 0.32
C SER A 45 0.27 8.31 -0.08
N PHE A 46 0.40 8.09 -1.38
CA PHE A 46 0.97 6.89 -1.99
C PHE A 46 1.50 7.25 -3.38
N THR A 47 2.48 6.50 -3.88
CA THR A 47 3.07 6.68 -5.20
C THR A 47 2.62 5.55 -6.11
N GLU A 48 1.91 5.89 -7.18
CA GLU A 48 1.56 4.96 -8.26
C GLU A 48 2.68 4.97 -9.31
N GLU A 49 3.63 4.03 -9.24
CA GLU A 49 4.67 3.92 -10.26
C GLU A 49 4.27 2.87 -11.33
N ASN A 50 3.89 3.38 -12.50
CA ASN A 50 3.65 2.68 -13.76
C ASN A 50 2.87 1.33 -13.69
N SER A 51 1.55 1.46 -13.81
CA SER A 51 0.58 0.52 -14.41
C SER A 51 0.38 -0.90 -13.87
N LEU A 52 1.18 -1.44 -12.94
CA LEU A 52 0.88 -2.72 -12.28
C LEU A 52 1.22 -2.79 -10.78
N ASN A 53 1.94 -1.80 -10.25
CA ASN A 53 2.39 -1.78 -8.86
C ASN A 53 2.02 -0.46 -8.19
N ALA A 54 1.25 -0.50 -7.10
CA ALA A 54 1.03 0.66 -6.24
C ALA A 54 1.89 0.55 -4.99
N THR A 55 2.60 1.62 -4.65
CA THR A 55 3.48 1.71 -3.48
C THR A 55 2.93 2.73 -2.49
N VAL A 56 2.60 2.30 -1.26
CA VAL A 56 2.36 3.26 -0.16
C VAL A 56 3.65 3.57 0.54
N ILE A 57 3.88 4.85 0.77
CA ILE A 57 4.92 5.35 1.67
C ILE A 57 4.22 5.74 2.96
N VAL A 58 4.35 4.92 4.01
CA VAL A 58 3.81 5.28 5.33
C VAL A 58 4.90 6.03 6.10
N SER A 59 4.75 7.35 6.20
CA SER A 59 5.63 8.18 7.03
C SER A 59 5.18 8.17 8.50
N GLN A 60 6.05 7.67 9.38
CA GLN A 60 5.95 7.74 10.84
C GLN A 60 4.80 6.96 11.51
N LEU A 61 4.98 5.64 11.61
CA LEU A 61 4.14 4.78 12.44
C LEU A 61 4.55 4.90 13.92
N HIS A 62 3.82 5.70 14.70
CA HIS A 62 4.00 5.77 16.15
C HIS A 62 3.26 4.60 16.82
N ARG A 63 4.01 3.72 17.50
CA ARG A 63 3.44 2.72 18.41
C ARG A 63 2.96 3.47 19.65
N LYS A 64 1.66 3.45 19.93
CA LYS A 64 1.11 3.92 21.21
C LYS A 64 1.60 3.05 22.35
#